data_AF-S8BCB2-F1
#
_entry.id   AF-S8BCB2-F1
#
_cell.length_a   1.000
_cell.length_b   1.000
_cell.length_c   1.000
_cell.angle_alpha   90.00
_cell.angle_beta   90.00
_cell.angle_gamma   90.00
#
_symmetry.space_group_name_H-M   'P 1'
#
loop_
_entity.id
_entity.type
_entity.pdbx_description
1 polymer ?
#
loop_
_entity_poly.entity_id
_entity_poly.type
_entity_poly.pdbx_seq_one_letter_code
_entity_poly.pdbx_strand_id
1 'polypeptide(L)'
;MLQSDPDERLIYLACQHIFRGTNSQVRKLKAVKGLIKQNKVALTDILREYNIDRTSAVAKKLLKSQVFDSTLNARNRFPELFDVSPTLSAEREASEKEAARDEANTVREISNREVSKDITVTSHTEVEGEQTLGDNQVTSAKCSEQGRSTASAVRSLYPVYIHYRSQHMLLTTIQELLEESCFEFAQQHFPQLLTANGWDCPEAVELTEWTKIFSPQSHPLINNLRFPLDAFIGLLRELRHSAVHRLRKTAAGIERLAENAQLFLEALEDTNRSEKVEGLRRELRSAIEELKRNKDLFERRLHVQLKEIQNKRSELDIWEKNAKEAMIREDFECSRDISQGLEIIVQRVQLKDPKETEEEKPMPDVCSDSLDSEEEFLDAALMIPQF
;
A
#
# COMPACT_ATOMS: atom_id res chain seq x y z
N MET A 1 -17.17 -4.37 37.09
CA MET A 1 -16.11 -3.60 36.40
C MET A 1 -16.77 -2.59 35.48
N LEU A 2 -16.51 -1.29 35.66
CA LEU A 2 -16.95 -0.24 34.74
C LEU A 2 -16.22 -0.46 33.41
N GLN A 3 -16.84 -1.16 32.46
CA GLN A 3 -16.30 -1.23 31.09
C GLN A 3 -16.29 0.20 30.53
N SER A 4 -15.10 0.76 30.37
CA SER A 4 -14.85 2.04 29.73
C SER A 4 -15.54 2.09 28.36
N ASP A 5 -15.97 3.28 27.96
CA ASP A 5 -16.52 3.47 26.62
C ASP A 5 -15.46 3.07 25.57
N PRO A 6 -15.87 2.44 24.45
CA PRO A 6 -14.92 2.02 23.43
C PRO A 6 -14.18 3.23 22.87
N ASP A 7 -12.84 3.17 22.83
CA ASP A 7 -12.03 4.18 22.16
C ASP A 7 -12.46 4.26 20.69
N GLU A 8 -13.03 5.42 20.32
CA GLU A 8 -13.51 5.67 18.96
C GLU A 8 -12.43 5.44 17.91
N ARG A 9 -11.16 5.71 18.26
CA ARG A 9 -10.01 5.52 17.39
C ARG A 9 -9.76 4.03 17.10
N LEU A 10 -9.87 3.17 18.12
CA LEU A 10 -9.73 1.72 17.95
C LEU A 10 -10.85 1.17 17.07
N ILE A 11 -12.09 1.61 17.31
CA ILE A 11 -13.23 1.21 16.48
C ILE A 11 -13.07 1.69 15.04
N TYR A 12 -12.58 2.92 14.83
CA TYR A 12 -12.29 3.44 13.50
C TYR A 12 -11.27 2.57 12.77
N LEU A 13 -10.10 2.31 13.35
CA LEU A 13 -9.03 1.52 12.71
C LEU A 13 -9.49 0.11 12.34
N ALA A 14 -10.22 -0.55 13.24
CA ALA A 14 -10.67 -1.90 13.03
C ALA A 14 -11.80 -2.01 12.01
N CYS A 15 -12.77 -1.08 12.05
CA CYS A 15 -13.91 -1.12 11.15
C CYS A 15 -13.65 -0.40 9.81
N GLN A 16 -12.51 0.27 9.65
CA GLN A 16 -12.20 1.10 8.47
C GLN A 16 -12.28 0.32 7.17
N HIS A 17 -11.89 -0.96 7.15
CA HIS A 17 -11.94 -1.77 5.94
C HIS A 17 -13.36 -2.24 5.58
N ILE A 18 -14.26 -2.27 6.57
CA ILE A 18 -15.66 -2.69 6.43
C ILE A 18 -16.51 -1.55 5.89
N PHE A 19 -16.34 -0.35 6.48
CA PHE A 19 -17.09 0.84 6.14
C PHE A 19 -16.32 1.67 5.09
N ARG A 20 -16.30 1.19 3.85
CA ARG A 20 -15.73 1.89 2.69
C ARG A 20 -16.69 1.89 1.51
N GLY A 21 -16.55 2.86 0.62
CA GLY A 21 -17.35 2.97 -0.59
C GLY A 21 -18.84 3.06 -0.27
N THR A 22 -19.65 2.13 -0.75
CA THR A 22 -21.09 2.14 -0.47
C THR A 22 -21.41 1.88 1.01
N ASN A 23 -20.57 1.13 1.71
CA ASN A 23 -20.82 0.77 3.12
C ASN A 23 -20.58 1.93 4.09
N SER A 24 -19.77 2.92 3.73
CA SER A 24 -19.52 4.08 4.57
C SER A 24 -20.72 5.04 4.61
N GLN A 25 -21.68 4.88 3.69
CA GLN A 25 -22.96 5.60 3.68
C GLN A 25 -24.05 4.97 4.56
N VAL A 26 -23.78 3.83 5.20
CA VAL A 26 -24.76 3.17 6.06
C VAL A 26 -25.06 4.03 7.30
N ARG A 27 -26.35 4.24 7.59
CA ARG A 27 -26.80 5.01 8.77
C ARG A 27 -27.66 4.20 9.75
N LYS A 28 -28.27 3.10 9.29
CA LYS A 28 -29.17 2.26 10.11
C LYS A 28 -28.37 1.34 11.02
N LEU A 29 -28.62 1.37 12.34
CA LEU A 29 -27.87 0.56 13.32
C LEU A 29 -27.95 -0.94 13.03
N LYS A 30 -29.11 -1.44 12.58
CA LYS A 30 -29.28 -2.86 12.20
C LYS A 30 -28.34 -3.27 11.06
N ALA A 31 -28.14 -2.40 10.08
CA ALA A 31 -27.22 -2.64 8.97
C ALA A 31 -25.75 -2.56 9.41
N VAL A 32 -25.40 -1.59 10.26
CA VAL A 32 -24.07 -1.48 10.89
C VAL A 32 -23.73 -2.76 11.67
N LYS A 33 -24.66 -3.22 12.53
CA LYS A 33 -24.54 -4.50 13.26
C LYS A 33 -24.36 -5.67 12.30
N GLY A 34 -25.13 -5.72 11.20
CA GLY A 34 -25.02 -6.77 10.19
C GLY A 34 -23.62 -6.84 9.58
N LEU A 35 -23.05 -5.70 9.19
CA LEU A 35 -21.71 -5.62 8.60
C LEU A 35 -20.61 -6.02 9.59
N ILE A 36 -20.75 -5.63 10.86
CA ILE A 36 -19.82 -6.04 11.93
C ILE A 36 -19.91 -7.57 12.17
N LYS A 37 -21.11 -8.15 12.17
CA LYS A 37 -21.31 -9.60 12.32
C LYS A 37 -20.67 -10.38 11.17
N GLN A 38 -20.81 -9.90 9.93
CA GLN A 38 -20.21 -10.54 8.76
C GLN A 38 -18.67 -10.58 8.83
N ASN A 39 -18.07 -9.61 9.53
CA ASN A 39 -16.62 -9.50 9.69
C ASN A 39 -16.17 -9.85 11.12
N LYS A 40 -16.90 -10.72 11.82
CA LYS A 40 -16.64 -11.06 13.23
C LYS A 40 -15.20 -11.53 13.47
N VAL A 41 -14.67 -12.36 12.56
CA VAL A 41 -13.30 -12.92 12.64
C VAL A 41 -12.24 -11.82 12.59
N ALA A 42 -12.45 -10.77 11.78
CA ALA A 42 -11.51 -9.65 11.70
C ALA A 42 -11.62 -8.70 12.91
N LEU A 43 -12.63 -8.85 13.74
CA LEU A 43 -12.94 -8.00 14.88
C LEU A 43 -12.92 -8.76 16.22
N THR A 44 -12.36 -9.97 16.27
CA THR A 44 -12.42 -10.85 17.45
C THR A 44 -11.94 -10.13 18.72
N ASP A 45 -10.77 -9.49 18.66
CA ASP A 45 -10.18 -8.79 19.81
C ASP A 45 -11.06 -7.66 20.35
N ILE A 46 -11.58 -6.81 19.46
CA ILE A 46 -12.43 -5.67 19.85
C ILE A 46 -13.81 -6.12 20.33
N LEU A 47 -14.35 -7.19 19.74
CA LEU A 47 -15.63 -7.75 20.15
C LEU A 47 -15.52 -8.50 21.49
N ARG A 48 -14.35 -9.07 21.81
CA ARG A 48 -14.04 -9.64 23.12
C ARG A 48 -14.01 -8.55 24.20
N GLU A 49 -13.46 -7.37 23.90
CA GLU A 49 -13.33 -6.28 24.86
C GLU A 49 -14.63 -5.46 25.04
N TYR A 50 -15.28 -5.05 23.94
CA TYR A 50 -16.37 -4.07 23.96
C TYR A 50 -17.74 -4.61 23.59
N ASN A 51 -17.87 -5.87 23.17
CA ASN A 51 -19.09 -6.49 22.64
C ASN A 51 -19.69 -5.80 21.39
N ILE A 52 -20.56 -6.53 20.69
CA ILE A 52 -21.05 -6.09 19.38
C ILE A 52 -21.95 -4.86 19.44
N ASP A 53 -22.70 -4.68 20.52
CA ASP A 53 -23.68 -3.61 20.62
C ASP A 53 -23.00 -2.26 20.83
N ARG A 54 -22.00 -2.21 21.71
CA ARG A 54 -21.23 -0.98 21.94
C ARG A 54 -20.35 -0.64 20.73
N THR A 55 -19.64 -1.62 20.16
CA THR A 55 -18.85 -1.42 18.93
C THR A 55 -19.73 -0.88 17.80
N SER A 56 -20.94 -1.42 17.62
CA SER A 56 -21.86 -0.94 16.58
C SER A 56 -22.43 0.45 16.86
N ALA A 57 -22.63 0.81 18.12
CA ALA A 57 -23.09 2.15 18.50
C ALA A 57 -22.02 3.21 18.18
N VAL A 58 -20.76 2.93 18.54
CA VAL A 58 -19.61 3.81 18.22
C VAL A 58 -19.38 3.87 16.71
N ALA A 59 -19.38 2.73 16.01
CA ALA A 59 -19.25 2.71 14.55
C ALA A 59 -20.37 3.53 13.86
N LYS A 60 -21.61 3.47 14.35
CA LYS A 60 -22.70 4.31 13.85
C LYS A 60 -22.47 5.80 14.11
N LYS A 61 -21.92 6.18 15.28
CA LYS A 61 -21.55 7.57 15.58
C LYS A 61 -20.51 8.08 14.59
N LEU A 62 -19.49 7.27 14.32
CA LEU A 62 -18.42 7.57 13.36
C LEU A 62 -18.91 7.66 11.91
N LEU A 63 -19.84 6.78 11.51
CA LEU A 63 -20.52 6.85 10.21
C LEU A 63 -21.32 8.14 10.05
N LYS A 64 -21.99 8.62 11.12
CA LYS A 64 -22.70 9.91 11.08
C LYS A 64 -21.75 11.09 10.92
N SER A 65 -20.56 11.04 11.53
CA SER A 65 -19.53 12.07 11.36
C SER A 65 -18.72 11.93 10.06
N GLN A 66 -19.11 11.02 9.16
CA GLN A 66 -18.47 10.82 7.85
C GLN A 66 -16.96 10.57 7.92
N VAL A 67 -16.44 10.03 9.03
CA VAL A 67 -15.00 9.74 9.15
C VAL A 67 -14.58 8.52 8.33
N PHE A 68 -15.51 7.60 8.07
CA PHE A 68 -15.29 6.47 7.17
C PHE A 68 -15.44 6.85 5.70
N ASP A 69 -16.20 7.91 5.42
CA ASP A 69 -16.41 8.44 4.07
C ASP A 69 -15.24 9.31 3.60
N SER A 70 -14.61 10.07 4.52
CA SER A 70 -13.55 11.02 4.19
C SER A 70 -12.35 10.86 5.11
N THR A 71 -11.20 10.57 4.51
CA THR A 71 -9.91 10.55 5.22
C THR A 71 -9.56 11.89 5.85
N LEU A 72 -10.04 13.01 5.28
CA LEU A 72 -9.84 14.33 5.87
C LEU A 72 -10.65 14.49 7.15
N ASN A 73 -11.91 14.04 7.16
CA ASN A 73 -12.73 14.06 8.37
C ASN A 73 -12.16 13.13 9.45
N ALA A 74 -11.64 11.96 9.05
CA ALA A 74 -10.92 11.08 9.96
C ALA A 74 -9.66 11.75 10.54
N ARG A 75 -8.88 12.46 9.72
CA ARG A 75 -7.71 13.22 10.18
C ARG A 75 -8.08 14.32 11.16
N ASN A 76 -9.15 15.05 10.89
CA ASN A 76 -9.61 16.10 11.80
C ASN A 76 -10.12 15.55 13.13
N ARG A 77 -10.69 14.32 13.14
CA ARG A 77 -11.17 13.67 14.36
C ARG A 77 -10.08 12.91 15.12
N PHE A 78 -9.10 12.37 14.42
CA PHE A 78 -8.01 11.56 14.97
C PHE A 78 -6.65 11.97 14.38
N PRO A 79 -6.13 13.18 14.67
CA PRO A 79 -4.89 13.69 14.08
C PRO A 79 -3.70 12.75 14.29
N GLU A 80 -3.64 12.10 15.45
CA GLU A 80 -2.54 11.21 15.85
C GLU A 80 -2.44 9.97 14.94
N LEU A 81 -3.54 9.58 14.27
CA LEU A 81 -3.52 8.51 13.28
C LEU A 81 -2.84 8.91 11.97
N PHE A 82 -2.57 10.19 11.75
CA PHE A 82 -2.01 10.72 10.50
C PHE A 82 -0.70 11.47 10.68
N ASP A 83 -0.27 11.77 11.91
CA ASP A 83 1.00 12.47 12.20
C ASP A 83 2.22 11.59 11.93
N VAL A 84 2.85 11.76 10.76
CA VAL A 84 3.99 10.93 10.30
C VAL A 84 5.28 11.46 10.95
N SER A 85 6.18 10.57 11.39
CA SER A 85 7.47 11.02 11.90
C SER A 85 8.28 11.73 10.81
N PRO A 86 9.14 12.71 11.15
CA PRO A 86 9.97 13.42 10.17
C PRO A 86 10.83 12.47 9.32
N THR A 87 11.37 11.42 9.94
CA THR A 87 12.18 10.40 9.25
C THR A 87 11.38 9.65 8.18
N LEU A 88 10.19 9.15 8.53
CA LEU A 88 9.32 8.45 7.57
C LEU A 88 8.85 9.38 6.45
N SER A 89 8.57 10.66 6.78
CA SER A 89 8.24 11.66 5.77
C SER A 89 9.40 11.88 4.78
N ALA A 90 10.63 11.97 5.28
CA ALA A 90 11.82 12.15 4.44
C ALA A 90 12.11 10.92 3.56
N GLU A 91 11.94 9.71 4.08
CA GLU A 91 12.07 8.46 3.31
C GLU A 91 11.07 8.39 2.16
N ARG A 92 9.82 8.79 2.41
CA ARG A 92 8.77 8.83 1.38
C ARG A 92 9.07 9.89 0.32
N GLU A 93 9.49 11.08 0.72
CA GLU A 93 9.90 12.12 -0.21
C GLU A 93 11.10 11.69 -1.06
N ALA A 94 12.07 11.00 -0.48
CA ALA A 94 13.19 10.43 -1.21
C ALA A 94 12.72 9.38 -2.24
N SER A 95 11.78 8.52 -1.86
CA SER A 95 11.18 7.51 -2.75
C SER A 95 10.43 8.15 -3.93
N GLU A 96 9.65 9.22 -3.68
CA GLU A 96 8.97 9.99 -4.73
C GLU A 96 9.98 10.67 -5.67
N LYS A 97 11.05 11.25 -5.13
CA LYS A 97 12.11 11.89 -5.93
C LYS A 97 12.86 10.89 -6.81
N GLU A 98 13.12 9.70 -6.30
CA GLU A 98 13.80 8.66 -7.08
C GLU A 98 12.93 8.18 -8.23
N ALA A 99 11.64 7.91 -7.98
CA ALA A 99 10.70 7.56 -9.04
C ALA A 99 10.58 8.65 -10.10
N ALA A 100 10.57 9.92 -9.71
CA ALA A 100 10.57 11.04 -10.65
C ALA A 100 11.85 11.09 -11.53
N ARG A 101 13.00 10.69 -11.00
CA ARG A 101 14.25 10.59 -11.77
C ARG A 101 14.21 9.44 -12.76
N ASP A 102 13.75 8.27 -12.33
CA ASP A 102 13.63 7.08 -13.19
C ASP A 102 12.67 7.34 -14.36
N GLU A 103 11.56 8.00 -14.10
CA GLU A 103 10.63 8.45 -15.14
C GLU A 103 11.28 9.41 -16.14
N ALA A 104 12.02 10.42 -15.64
CA ALA A 104 12.69 11.39 -16.50
C ALA A 104 13.77 10.72 -17.37
N ASN A 105 14.50 9.75 -16.81
CA ASN A 105 15.48 8.97 -17.55
C ASN A 105 14.82 8.14 -18.66
N THR A 106 13.69 7.49 -18.37
CA THR A 106 12.92 6.72 -19.35
C THR A 106 12.43 7.58 -20.51
N VAL A 107 11.88 8.77 -20.21
CA VAL A 107 11.41 9.73 -21.24
C VAL A 107 12.58 10.19 -22.12
N ARG A 108 13.75 10.48 -21.53
CA ARG A 108 14.96 10.84 -22.30
C ARG A 108 15.41 9.70 -23.22
N GLU A 109 15.40 8.46 -22.75
CA GLU A 109 15.80 7.31 -23.56
C GLU A 109 14.88 7.14 -24.79
N ILE A 110 13.57 7.27 -24.61
CA ILE A 110 12.60 7.20 -25.70
C ILE A 110 12.79 8.35 -26.68
N SER A 111 12.95 9.58 -26.17
CA SER A 111 13.22 10.76 -27.01
C SER A 111 14.48 10.58 -27.86
N ASN A 112 15.55 10.01 -27.29
CA ASN A 112 16.79 9.77 -28.04
C ASN A 112 16.59 8.73 -29.14
N ARG A 113 15.83 7.65 -28.88
CA ARG A 113 15.53 6.62 -29.89
C ARG A 113 14.68 7.17 -31.04
N GLU A 114 13.74 8.08 -30.76
CA GLU A 114 12.90 8.72 -31.79
C GLU A 114 13.72 9.67 -32.67
N VAL A 115 14.60 10.48 -32.07
CA VAL A 115 15.50 11.38 -32.83
C VAL A 115 16.44 10.61 -33.75
N SER A 116 16.97 9.47 -33.30
CA SER A 116 17.81 8.61 -34.15
C SER A 116 17.04 8.01 -35.34
N LYS A 117 15.74 7.74 -35.20
CA LYS A 117 14.90 7.26 -36.31
C LYS A 117 14.62 8.37 -37.32
N ASP A 118 14.33 9.59 -36.88
CA ASP A 118 14.08 10.74 -37.77
C ASP A 118 15.31 11.12 -38.61
N ILE A 119 16.51 11.06 -38.03
CA ILE A 119 17.78 11.33 -38.74
C ILE A 119 18.06 10.26 -39.82
N THR A 120 17.66 9.01 -39.57
CA THR A 120 17.88 7.91 -40.53
C THR A 120 16.88 7.97 -41.71
N VAL A 121 15.70 8.56 -41.52
CA VAL A 121 14.69 8.73 -42.59
C VAL A 121 15.02 9.91 -43.50
N THR A 122 15.84 10.88 -43.08
CA THR A 122 16.22 12.02 -43.95
C THR A 122 17.37 11.71 -44.92
N SER A 123 17.95 10.51 -44.86
CA SER A 123 19.18 10.20 -45.60
C SER A 123 19.11 8.95 -46.48
N HIS A 124 17.97 8.56 -47.08
CA HIS A 124 17.99 7.47 -48.07
C HIS A 124 16.98 7.67 -49.22
N THR A 125 17.48 8.22 -50.34
CA THR A 125 17.15 7.70 -51.68
C THR A 125 17.69 6.27 -51.79
N GLU A 126 16.83 5.37 -52.26
CA GLU A 126 17.05 4.04 -52.85
C GLU A 126 18.44 3.39 -52.70
N VAL A 127 18.50 2.15 -52.16
CA VAL A 127 18.85 0.93 -52.92
C VAL A 127 18.47 -0.30 -52.07
N GLU A 128 17.79 -1.25 -52.72
CA GLU A 128 17.42 -2.58 -52.23
C GLU A 128 18.63 -3.45 -51.85
N GLY A 129 18.43 -4.36 -50.90
CA GLY A 129 19.39 -5.42 -50.60
C GLY A 129 18.88 -6.34 -49.50
N GLU A 130 18.19 -7.42 -49.92
CA GLU A 130 17.91 -8.57 -49.08
C GLU A 130 19.22 -9.16 -48.51
N GLN A 131 19.24 -9.46 -47.21
CA GLN A 131 19.88 -10.68 -46.72
C GLN A 131 19.36 -11.09 -45.34
N THR A 132 18.99 -12.36 -45.31
CA THR A 132 18.38 -13.17 -44.27
C THR A 132 19.33 -13.64 -43.16
N LEU A 133 18.70 -14.04 -42.03
CA LEU A 133 19.11 -15.03 -41.01
C LEU A 133 19.98 -14.54 -39.83
N GLY A 134 19.48 -14.84 -38.61
CA GLY A 134 20.34 -15.35 -37.53
C GLY A 134 20.08 -14.81 -36.12
N ASP A 135 19.45 -15.65 -35.31
CA ASP A 135 19.61 -15.79 -33.85
C ASP A 135 18.91 -14.85 -32.85
N ASN A 136 17.86 -15.45 -32.28
CA ASN A 136 17.48 -15.50 -30.86
C ASN A 136 18.58 -15.04 -29.88
N GLN A 137 18.24 -14.06 -29.04
CA GLN A 137 18.66 -14.09 -27.64
C GLN A 137 17.63 -13.42 -26.73
N VAL A 138 16.80 -14.28 -26.14
CA VAL A 138 16.14 -14.10 -24.85
C VAL A 138 17.21 -13.72 -23.82
N THR A 139 17.13 -12.53 -23.24
CA THR A 139 17.86 -12.16 -22.02
C THR A 139 16.84 -11.54 -21.06
N SER A 140 16.27 -12.37 -20.20
CA SER A 140 16.77 -12.68 -18.85
C SER A 140 16.21 -11.68 -17.84
N ALA A 141 14.98 -11.96 -17.43
CA ALA A 141 14.50 -11.63 -16.10
C ALA A 141 15.47 -12.24 -15.08
N LYS A 142 16.32 -11.40 -14.47
CA LYS A 142 17.09 -11.79 -13.29
C LYS A 142 16.26 -11.51 -12.04
N CYS A 143 15.49 -12.53 -11.66
CA CYS A 143 15.26 -12.85 -10.26
C CYS A 143 16.62 -13.18 -9.63
N SER A 144 16.99 -12.41 -8.61
CA SER A 144 18.08 -12.75 -7.71
C SER A 144 17.47 -13.11 -6.36
N GLU A 145 17.15 -14.38 -6.19
CA GLU A 145 17.01 -14.99 -4.87
C GLU A 145 18.38 -15.51 -4.44
N GLN A 146 19.01 -14.85 -3.46
CA GLN A 146 19.84 -15.57 -2.50
C GLN A 146 19.74 -14.89 -1.14
N GLY A 147 19.23 -15.66 -0.18
CA GLY A 147 18.84 -15.21 1.14
C GLY A 147 20.00 -14.86 2.07
N ARG A 148 19.70 -13.89 2.93
CA ARG A 148 20.07 -13.93 4.33
C ARG A 148 18.96 -13.26 5.12
N SER A 149 18.48 -13.95 6.14
CA SER A 149 17.41 -13.54 7.05
C SER A 149 17.55 -12.07 7.46
N THR A 150 16.68 -11.24 6.91
CA THR A 150 16.35 -9.94 7.49
C THR A 150 14.86 -10.02 7.78
N ALA A 151 14.49 -9.76 9.04
CA ALA A 151 13.10 -9.64 9.45
C ALA A 151 12.36 -8.79 8.41
N SER A 152 11.35 -9.38 7.78
CA SER A 152 10.60 -8.84 6.64
C SER A 152 10.36 -7.33 6.79
N ALA A 153 11.23 -6.51 6.18
CA ALA A 153 11.04 -5.07 6.16
C ALA A 153 9.73 -4.82 5.40
N VAL A 154 8.77 -4.19 6.07
CA VAL A 154 7.48 -3.84 5.48
C VAL A 154 7.76 -2.96 4.26
N ARG A 155 7.31 -3.40 3.08
CA ARG A 155 7.44 -2.60 1.86
C ARG A 155 6.60 -1.33 2.00
N SER A 156 7.25 -0.18 1.78
CA SER A 156 6.59 1.11 1.68
C SER A 156 5.56 1.11 0.54
N LEU A 157 4.44 1.78 0.74
CA LEU A 157 3.41 2.02 -0.28
C LEU A 157 3.72 3.26 -1.13
N TYR A 158 4.86 3.92 -0.86
CA TYR A 158 5.39 4.99 -1.67
C TYR A 158 6.39 4.45 -2.70
N PRO A 159 6.46 5.07 -3.89
CA PRO A 159 5.79 6.30 -4.30
C PRO A 159 4.30 6.11 -4.67
N VAL A 160 3.54 7.20 -4.72
CA VAL A 160 2.11 7.16 -4.98
C VAL A 160 1.84 7.06 -6.48
N TYR A 161 1.13 6.01 -6.89
CA TYR A 161 0.58 5.88 -8.24
C TYR A 161 -0.95 5.87 -8.22
N ILE A 162 -1.55 6.43 -9.26
CA ILE A 162 -2.98 6.23 -9.55
C ILE A 162 -3.17 5.00 -10.43
N HIS A 163 -4.41 4.50 -10.50
CA HIS A 163 -4.74 3.37 -11.34
C HIS A 163 -4.46 3.68 -12.83
N TYR A 164 -3.93 2.70 -13.58
CA TYR A 164 -3.44 2.95 -14.94
C TYR A 164 -4.51 3.53 -15.85
N ARG A 165 -5.69 2.92 -15.80
CA ARG A 165 -6.81 3.34 -16.63
C ARG A 165 -7.16 4.80 -16.38
N SER A 166 -7.14 5.24 -15.12
CA SER A 166 -7.42 6.63 -14.74
C SER A 166 -6.32 7.57 -15.24
N GLN A 167 -5.05 7.19 -15.10
CA GLN A 167 -3.92 7.93 -15.66
C GLN A 167 -4.06 8.09 -17.17
N HIS A 168 -4.26 6.98 -17.90
CA HIS A 168 -4.32 6.99 -19.35
C HIS A 168 -5.48 7.86 -19.84
N MET A 169 -6.69 7.68 -19.30
CA MET A 169 -7.84 8.53 -19.62
C MET A 169 -7.53 10.01 -19.39
N LEU A 170 -6.97 10.36 -18.23
CA LEU A 170 -6.66 11.75 -17.90
C LEU A 170 -5.62 12.36 -18.85
N LEU A 171 -4.51 11.65 -19.10
CA LEU A 171 -3.45 12.15 -19.97
C LEU A 171 -3.91 12.26 -21.43
N THR A 172 -4.70 11.31 -21.92
CA THR A 172 -5.27 11.35 -23.27
C THR A 172 -6.27 12.51 -23.41
N THR A 173 -7.17 12.72 -22.44
CA THR A 173 -8.09 13.87 -22.47
C THR A 173 -7.34 15.21 -22.44
N ILE A 174 -6.25 15.32 -21.65
CA ILE A 174 -5.43 16.54 -21.67
C ILE A 174 -4.72 16.68 -23.02
N GLN A 175 -4.19 15.61 -23.60
CA GLN A 175 -3.57 15.64 -24.93
C GLN A 175 -4.55 16.14 -26.00
N GLU A 176 -5.77 15.59 -26.05
CA GLU A 176 -6.82 16.00 -27.00
C GLU A 176 -7.14 17.51 -26.87
N LEU A 177 -7.33 18.01 -25.65
CA LEU A 177 -7.57 19.44 -25.41
C LEU A 177 -6.41 20.32 -25.88
N LEU A 178 -5.17 19.86 -25.70
CA LEU A 178 -4.00 20.59 -26.17
C LEU A 178 -3.92 20.59 -27.71
N GLU A 179 -4.19 19.46 -28.37
CA GLU A 179 -4.18 19.34 -29.84
C GLU A 179 -5.25 20.23 -30.47
N GLU A 180 -6.47 20.24 -29.91
CA GLU A 180 -7.54 21.16 -30.31
C GLU A 180 -7.14 22.63 -30.17
N SER A 181 -6.55 23.01 -29.04
CA SER A 181 -6.12 24.39 -28.80
C SER A 181 -4.99 24.82 -29.75
N CYS A 182 -4.01 23.94 -29.98
CA CYS A 182 -2.93 24.20 -30.95
C CYS A 182 -3.48 24.38 -32.37
N PHE A 183 -4.46 23.56 -32.76
CA PHE A 183 -5.07 23.64 -34.08
C PHE A 183 -5.87 24.93 -34.28
N GLU A 184 -6.71 25.31 -33.32
CA GLU A 184 -7.47 26.56 -33.38
C GLU A 184 -6.55 27.78 -33.41
N PHE A 185 -5.49 27.78 -32.60
CA PHE A 185 -4.45 28.80 -32.64
C PHE A 185 -3.78 28.87 -34.02
N ALA A 186 -3.42 27.73 -34.60
CA ALA A 186 -2.80 27.67 -35.90
C ALA A 186 -3.73 28.08 -37.04
N GLN A 187 -5.04 27.88 -36.93
CA GLN A 187 -6.00 28.41 -37.91
C GLN A 187 -5.97 29.94 -37.96
N GLN A 188 -5.84 30.59 -36.79
CA GLN A 188 -5.85 32.05 -36.70
C GLN A 188 -4.52 32.66 -37.15
N HIS A 189 -3.39 32.01 -36.83
CA HIS A 189 -2.05 32.57 -37.04
C HIS A 189 -1.31 32.01 -38.25
N PHE A 190 -1.59 30.77 -38.66
CA PHE A 190 -0.86 30.03 -39.71
C PHE A 190 -1.78 29.24 -40.67
N PRO A 191 -2.86 29.80 -41.23
CA PRO A 191 -3.81 29.04 -42.07
C PRO A 191 -3.17 28.47 -43.35
N GLN A 192 -2.14 29.14 -43.86
CA GLN A 192 -1.39 28.66 -45.04
C GLN A 192 -0.61 27.38 -44.74
N LEU A 193 -0.08 27.24 -43.52
CA LEU A 193 0.64 26.04 -43.07
C LEU A 193 -0.29 24.84 -42.98
N LEU A 194 -1.49 25.03 -42.43
CA LEU A 194 -2.50 23.98 -42.34
C LEU A 194 -2.90 23.48 -43.73
N THR A 195 -3.13 24.42 -44.67
CA THR A 195 -3.50 24.08 -46.05
C THR A 195 -2.38 23.36 -46.78
N ALA A 196 -1.13 23.79 -46.61
CA ALA A 196 0.03 23.18 -47.27
C ALA A 196 0.31 21.74 -46.80
N ASN A 197 0.06 21.44 -45.52
CA ASN A 197 0.25 20.11 -44.94
C ASN A 197 -1.01 19.23 -44.99
N GLY A 198 -2.14 19.75 -45.47
CA GLY A 198 -3.41 19.01 -45.53
C GLY A 198 -4.03 18.72 -44.16
N TRP A 199 -3.74 19.56 -43.16
CA TRP A 199 -4.29 19.42 -41.81
C TRP A 199 -5.66 20.09 -41.72
N ASP A 200 -6.70 19.29 -41.82
CA ASP A 200 -8.10 19.73 -41.87
C ASP A 200 -8.84 19.62 -40.53
N CYS A 201 -8.33 18.85 -39.57
CA CYS A 201 -8.89 18.73 -38.22
C CYS A 201 -7.80 18.65 -37.13
N PRO A 202 -8.15 18.88 -35.84
CA PRO A 202 -7.20 18.76 -34.73
C PRO A 202 -6.50 17.40 -34.65
N GLU A 203 -7.25 16.33 -34.92
CA GLU A 203 -6.78 14.94 -34.84
C GLU A 203 -5.76 14.60 -35.94
N ALA A 204 -5.66 15.42 -36.99
CA ALA A 204 -4.70 15.23 -38.06
C ALA A 204 -3.27 15.65 -37.67
N VAL A 205 -3.09 16.31 -36.51
CA VAL A 205 -1.80 16.89 -36.09
C VAL A 205 -1.44 16.49 -34.66
N GLU A 206 -0.45 15.62 -34.52
CA GLU A 206 0.05 15.21 -33.21
C GLU A 206 0.77 16.36 -32.47
N LEU A 207 0.73 16.36 -31.13
CA LEU A 207 1.46 17.33 -30.28
C LEU A 207 2.93 17.56 -30.65
N THR A 208 3.64 16.55 -31.15
CA THR A 208 5.04 16.73 -31.57
C THR A 208 5.21 17.55 -32.83
N GLU A 209 4.26 17.53 -33.76
CA GLU A 209 4.33 18.40 -34.93
C GLU A 209 4.14 19.86 -34.50
N TRP A 210 3.22 20.12 -33.56
CA TRP A 210 3.08 21.42 -32.93
C TRP A 210 4.38 21.91 -32.27
N THR A 211 5.16 21.03 -31.63
CA THR A 211 6.47 21.43 -31.06
C THR A 211 7.49 21.87 -32.11
N LYS A 212 7.44 21.33 -33.33
CA LYS A 212 8.32 21.75 -34.43
C LYS A 212 7.90 23.11 -34.98
N ILE A 213 6.59 23.32 -35.12
CA ILE A 213 6.00 24.56 -35.63
C ILE A 213 6.27 25.71 -34.66
N PHE A 214 6.08 25.46 -33.36
CA PHE A 214 6.26 26.46 -32.31
C PHE A 214 7.72 26.75 -31.95
N SER A 215 8.69 26.09 -32.58
CA SER A 215 10.10 26.40 -32.37
C SER A 215 10.45 27.81 -32.89
N PRO A 216 11.22 28.62 -32.13
CA PRO A 216 11.60 29.98 -32.52
C PRO A 216 12.33 30.07 -33.87
N GLN A 217 12.95 28.97 -34.31
CA GLN A 217 13.64 28.87 -35.59
C GLN A 217 12.68 28.70 -36.77
N SER A 218 11.43 28.31 -36.52
CA SER A 218 10.46 27.90 -37.55
C SER A 218 9.63 29.07 -38.08
N HIS A 219 9.18 30.01 -37.25
CA HIS A 219 8.42 31.18 -37.73
C HIS A 219 8.71 32.50 -36.97
N PRO A 220 9.03 33.60 -37.68
CA PRO A 220 9.31 34.90 -37.06
C PRO A 220 8.11 35.53 -36.33
N LEU A 221 6.88 35.09 -36.62
CA LEU A 221 5.67 35.53 -35.92
C LEU A 221 5.55 34.97 -34.49
N ILE A 222 6.20 33.84 -34.22
CA ILE A 222 6.24 33.20 -32.88
C ILE A 222 7.10 34.00 -31.91
N ASN A 223 8.09 34.75 -32.42
CA ASN A 223 8.92 35.65 -31.61
C ASN A 223 8.11 36.81 -30.99
N ASN A 224 6.88 37.05 -31.45
CA ASN A 224 5.96 38.04 -30.86
C ASN A 224 5.04 37.45 -29.79
N LEU A 225 5.08 36.13 -29.54
CA LEU A 225 4.33 35.51 -28.46
C LEU A 225 4.97 35.89 -27.12
N ARG A 226 4.13 36.23 -26.14
CA ARG A 226 4.54 36.84 -24.87
C ARG A 226 5.31 35.90 -23.93
N PHE A 227 5.57 34.65 -24.31
CA PHE A 227 6.04 33.61 -23.40
C PHE A 227 7.03 32.64 -24.07
N PRO A 228 7.97 32.04 -23.31
CA PRO A 228 8.96 31.12 -23.85
C PRO A 228 8.34 29.74 -24.14
N LEU A 229 7.86 29.56 -25.38
CA LEU A 229 7.34 28.29 -25.89
C LEU A 229 8.33 27.11 -25.77
N ASP A 230 9.64 27.40 -25.79
CA ASP A 230 10.71 26.41 -25.63
C ASP A 230 10.59 25.63 -24.31
N ALA A 231 10.12 26.27 -23.25
CA ALA A 231 9.90 25.62 -21.96
C ALA A 231 8.77 24.58 -22.02
N PHE A 232 7.79 24.78 -22.91
CA PHE A 232 6.63 23.91 -23.07
C PHE A 232 6.88 22.75 -24.05
N ILE A 233 7.78 22.91 -25.01
CA ILE A 233 8.14 21.86 -25.97
C ILE A 233 8.60 20.57 -25.26
N GLY A 234 9.46 20.68 -24.24
CA GLY A 234 9.89 19.53 -23.45
C GLY A 234 8.75 18.84 -22.69
N LEU A 235 7.75 19.63 -22.27
CA LEU A 235 6.62 19.17 -21.47
C LEU A 235 5.54 18.51 -22.32
N LEU A 236 5.24 19.07 -23.50
CA LEU A 236 4.36 18.45 -24.49
C LEU A 236 4.93 17.12 -24.99
N ARG A 237 6.25 17.05 -25.17
CA ARG A 237 6.94 15.80 -25.50
C ARG A 237 6.81 14.76 -24.39
N GLU A 238 7.03 15.15 -23.13
CA GLU A 238 6.83 14.26 -21.98
C GLU A 238 5.38 13.78 -21.86
N LEU A 239 4.41 14.66 -22.12
CA LEU A 239 2.98 14.36 -22.08
C LEU A 239 2.60 13.35 -23.17
N ARG A 240 3.02 13.58 -24.43
CA ARG A 240 2.84 12.62 -25.53
C ARG A 240 3.49 11.28 -25.19
N HIS A 241 4.74 11.28 -24.75
CA HIS A 241 5.43 10.02 -24.40
C HIS A 241 4.70 9.26 -23.29
N SER A 242 4.13 9.97 -22.32
CA SER A 242 3.37 9.33 -21.24
C SER A 242 2.02 8.77 -21.71
N ALA A 243 1.32 9.48 -22.59
CA ALA A 243 0.02 9.08 -23.14
C ALA A 243 0.14 7.97 -24.21
N VAL A 244 1.02 8.18 -25.19
CA VAL A 244 1.21 7.34 -26.39
C VAL A 244 2.05 6.10 -26.08
N HIS A 245 3.20 6.26 -25.41
CA HIS A 245 4.05 5.11 -25.02
C HIS A 245 3.63 4.47 -23.71
N ARG A 246 2.47 4.87 -23.17
CA ARG A 246 1.79 4.19 -22.06
C ARG A 246 2.64 4.11 -20.79
N LEU A 247 3.56 5.06 -20.61
CA LEU A 247 4.50 5.06 -19.48
C LEU A 247 3.76 5.31 -18.17
N ARG A 248 4.07 4.51 -17.16
CA ARG A 248 3.57 4.75 -15.81
C ARG A 248 4.23 6.00 -15.22
N LYS A 249 3.40 6.85 -14.60
CA LYS A 249 3.85 8.08 -13.95
C LYS A 249 3.34 8.12 -12.51
N THR A 250 4.16 8.62 -11.61
CA THR A 250 3.77 8.95 -10.23
C THR A 250 2.61 9.94 -10.25
N ALA A 251 1.80 9.90 -9.20
CA ALA A 251 0.71 10.83 -8.98
C ALA A 251 1.18 12.29 -9.08
N ALA A 252 2.32 12.60 -8.46
CA ALA A 252 2.94 13.92 -8.54
C ALA A 252 3.40 14.27 -9.97
N GLY A 253 3.96 13.31 -10.70
CA GLY A 253 4.32 13.49 -12.11
C GLY A 253 3.12 13.82 -13.00
N ILE A 254 1.98 13.16 -12.78
CA ILE A 254 0.73 13.40 -13.52
C ILE A 254 0.17 14.80 -13.18
N GLU A 255 0.17 15.17 -11.90
CA GLU A 255 -0.26 16.50 -11.47
C GLU A 255 0.59 17.61 -12.11
N ARG A 256 1.91 17.42 -12.16
CA ARG A 256 2.84 18.34 -12.84
C ARG A 256 2.54 18.46 -14.33
N LEU A 257 2.27 17.35 -15.02
CA LEU A 257 1.89 17.36 -16.44
C LEU A 257 0.58 18.13 -16.66
N ALA A 258 -0.42 17.95 -15.79
CA ALA A 258 -1.68 18.67 -15.87
C ALA A 258 -1.52 20.18 -15.59
N GLU A 259 -0.70 20.56 -14.62
CA GLU A 259 -0.37 21.96 -14.33
C GLU A 259 0.34 22.63 -15.51
N ASN A 260 1.29 21.94 -16.12
CA ASN A 260 2.00 22.44 -17.29
C ASN A 260 1.09 22.57 -18.51
N ALA A 261 0.16 21.64 -18.71
CA ALA A 261 -0.85 21.73 -19.76
C ALA A 261 -1.78 22.94 -19.56
N GLN A 262 -2.19 23.19 -18.32
CA GLN A 262 -2.98 24.38 -17.96
C GLN A 262 -2.21 25.67 -18.31
N LEU A 263 -0.96 25.79 -17.87
CA LEU A 263 -0.10 26.95 -18.15
C LEU A 263 0.10 27.16 -19.65
N PHE A 264 0.21 26.08 -20.43
CA PHE A 264 0.32 26.18 -21.88
C PHE A 264 -0.95 26.70 -22.53
N LEU A 265 -2.12 26.22 -22.11
CA LEU A 265 -3.43 26.70 -22.61
C LEU A 265 -3.66 28.18 -22.25
N GLU A 266 -3.29 28.59 -21.03
CA GLU A 266 -3.31 30.00 -20.62
C GLU A 266 -2.41 30.86 -21.51
N ALA A 267 -1.26 30.32 -21.91
CA ALA A 267 -0.33 31.00 -22.78
C ALA A 267 -0.85 31.13 -24.23
N LEU A 268 -1.61 30.14 -24.72
CA LEU A 268 -2.37 30.23 -25.98
C LEU A 268 -3.64 31.09 -25.89
N GLU A 269 -3.92 31.68 -24.72
CA GLU A 269 -5.13 32.47 -24.44
C GLU A 269 -6.45 31.66 -24.57
N ASP A 270 -6.38 30.32 -24.49
CA ASP A 270 -7.54 29.42 -24.51
C ASP A 270 -8.11 29.22 -23.10
N THR A 271 -8.91 30.20 -22.67
CA THR A 271 -9.57 30.20 -21.36
C THR A 271 -10.52 29.01 -21.15
N ASN A 272 -11.26 28.59 -22.17
CA ASN A 272 -12.26 27.53 -22.06
C ASN A 272 -11.59 26.17 -21.77
N ARG A 273 -10.58 25.79 -22.56
CA ARG A 273 -9.87 24.53 -22.32
C ARG A 273 -9.00 24.59 -21.07
N SER A 274 -8.42 25.76 -20.76
CA SER A 274 -7.68 25.96 -19.51
C SER A 274 -8.55 25.68 -18.27
N GLU A 275 -9.77 26.23 -18.21
CA GLU A 275 -10.71 25.97 -17.11
C GLU A 275 -11.08 24.48 -16.97
N LYS A 276 -11.22 23.75 -18.09
CA LYS A 276 -11.46 22.30 -18.07
C LYS A 276 -10.29 21.55 -17.46
N VAL A 277 -9.05 21.89 -17.85
CA VAL A 277 -7.84 21.26 -17.29
C VAL A 277 -7.65 21.64 -15.82
N GLU A 278 -7.97 22.87 -15.42
CA GLU A 278 -7.94 23.29 -14.02
C GLU A 278 -8.92 22.46 -13.17
N GLY A 279 -10.14 22.23 -13.66
CA GLY A 279 -11.13 21.37 -13.02
C GLY A 279 -10.62 19.94 -12.82
N LEU A 280 -10.07 19.33 -13.87
CA LEU A 280 -9.45 18.01 -13.81
C LEU A 280 -8.29 17.95 -12.80
N ARG A 281 -7.43 18.96 -12.79
CA ARG A 281 -6.29 19.06 -11.88
C ARG A 281 -6.71 19.17 -10.43
N ARG A 282 -7.78 19.92 -10.14
CA ARG A 282 -8.33 20.07 -8.78
C ARG A 282 -8.85 18.74 -8.24
N GLU A 283 -9.61 18.01 -9.05
CA GLU A 283 -10.09 16.66 -8.69
C GLU A 283 -8.94 15.67 -8.53
N LEU A 284 -7.96 15.71 -9.44
CA LEU A 284 -6.76 14.88 -9.35
C LEU A 284 -5.99 15.14 -8.05
N ARG A 285 -5.72 16.40 -7.70
CA ARG A 285 -5.03 16.77 -6.46
C ARG A 285 -5.77 16.25 -5.23
N SER A 286 -7.10 16.43 -5.20
CA SER A 286 -7.95 15.92 -4.11
C SER A 286 -7.81 14.40 -3.96
N ALA A 287 -7.89 13.66 -5.07
CA ALA A 287 -7.76 12.21 -5.10
C ALA A 287 -6.36 11.72 -4.69
N ILE A 288 -5.29 12.41 -5.13
CA ILE A 288 -3.91 12.10 -4.74
C ILE A 288 -3.72 12.26 -3.23
N GLU A 289 -4.21 13.36 -2.67
CA GLU A 289 -4.09 13.64 -1.25
C GLU A 289 -4.90 12.66 -0.40
N GLU A 290 -6.07 12.24 -0.86
CA GLU A 290 -6.82 11.15 -0.23
C GLU A 290 -6.06 9.82 -0.29
N LEU A 291 -5.45 9.51 -1.45
CA LEU A 291 -4.70 8.29 -1.63
C LEU A 291 -3.45 8.24 -0.74
N LYS A 292 -2.73 9.35 -0.57
CA LYS A 292 -1.61 9.49 0.37
C LYS A 292 -2.05 9.21 1.81
N ARG A 293 -3.11 9.90 2.28
CA ARG A 293 -3.67 9.68 3.62
C ARG A 293 -4.08 8.23 3.85
N ASN A 294 -4.69 7.59 2.85
CA ASN A 294 -5.07 6.18 2.94
C ASN A 294 -3.86 5.25 3.05
N LYS A 295 -2.81 5.48 2.25
CA LYS A 295 -1.55 4.73 2.33
C LYS A 295 -0.91 4.85 3.71
N ASP A 296 -0.86 6.08 4.25
CA ASP A 296 -0.30 6.33 5.59
C ASP A 296 -1.04 5.56 6.67
N LEU A 297 -2.37 5.54 6.60
CA LEU A 297 -3.19 4.75 7.52
C LEU A 297 -2.92 3.24 7.40
N PHE A 298 -2.76 2.73 6.18
CA PHE A 298 -2.47 1.30 5.97
C PHE A 298 -1.13 0.89 6.56
N GLU A 299 -0.08 1.66 6.30
CA GLU A 299 1.26 1.40 6.82
C GLU A 299 1.26 1.42 8.36
N ARG A 300 0.60 2.40 8.99
CA ARG A 300 0.47 2.44 10.45
C ARG A 300 -0.28 1.26 11.02
N ARG A 301 -1.42 0.92 10.43
CA ARG A 301 -2.23 -0.20 10.92
C ARG A 301 -1.43 -1.49 10.84
N LEU A 302 -0.72 -1.71 9.74
CA LEU A 302 0.16 -2.86 9.59
C LEU A 302 1.28 -2.84 10.65
N HIS A 303 1.89 -1.69 10.91
CA HIS A 303 2.91 -1.56 11.95
C HIS A 303 2.38 -1.91 13.34
N VAL A 304 1.19 -1.44 13.70
CA VAL A 304 0.54 -1.76 14.99
C VAL A 304 0.26 -3.27 15.08
N GLN A 305 -0.30 -3.87 14.03
CA GLN A 305 -0.60 -5.31 13.99
C GLN A 305 0.69 -6.15 14.12
N LEU A 306 1.76 -5.77 13.43
CA LEU A 306 3.04 -6.46 13.54
C LEU A 306 3.65 -6.35 14.93
N LYS A 307 3.51 -5.20 15.59
CA LYS A 307 3.96 -5.01 16.98
C LYS A 307 3.18 -5.90 17.95
N GLU A 308 1.86 -6.00 17.78
CA GLU A 308 1.04 -6.88 18.60
C GLU A 308 1.42 -8.36 18.39
N ILE A 309 1.61 -8.79 17.14
CA ILE A 309 2.09 -10.14 16.83
C ILE A 309 3.44 -10.40 17.49
N GLN A 310 4.36 -9.43 17.46
CA GLN A 310 5.66 -9.57 18.08
C GLN A 310 5.58 -9.71 19.60
N ASN A 311 4.68 -8.97 20.26
CA ASN A 311 4.43 -9.11 21.69
C ASN A 311 3.88 -10.49 22.04
N LYS A 312 2.86 -10.96 21.31
CA LYS A 312 2.29 -12.31 21.50
C LYS A 312 3.35 -13.41 21.30
N ARG A 313 4.24 -13.25 20.31
CA ARG A 313 5.39 -14.15 20.11
C ARG A 313 6.31 -14.16 21.33
N SER A 314 6.66 -13.00 21.87
CA SER A 314 7.52 -12.94 23.06
C SER A 314 6.88 -13.54 24.32
N GLU A 315 5.57 -13.39 24.49
CA GLU A 315 4.83 -14.03 25.59
C GLU A 315 4.84 -15.55 25.44
N LEU A 316 4.64 -16.05 24.21
CA LEU A 316 4.73 -17.47 23.90
C LEU A 316 6.15 -18.01 24.13
N ASP A 317 7.19 -17.27 23.77
CA ASP A 317 8.59 -17.66 24.01
C ASP A 317 8.88 -17.79 25.51
N ILE A 318 8.36 -16.87 26.33
CA ILE A 318 8.47 -16.93 27.80
C ILE A 318 7.71 -18.14 28.34
N TRP A 319 6.50 -18.37 27.86
CA TRP A 319 5.67 -19.48 28.30
C TRP A 319 6.31 -20.83 27.94
N GLU A 320 6.85 -20.97 26.73
CA GLU A 320 7.59 -22.15 26.29
C GLU A 320 8.79 -22.44 27.19
N LYS A 321 9.57 -21.40 27.53
CA LYS A 321 10.71 -21.55 28.44
C LYS A 321 10.26 -22.01 29.83
N ASN A 322 9.23 -21.39 30.39
CA ASN A 322 8.72 -21.74 31.71
C ASN A 322 8.17 -23.17 31.76
N ALA A 323 7.47 -23.61 30.70
CA ALA A 323 6.96 -24.98 30.60
C ALA A 323 8.10 -26.01 30.58
N LYS A 324 9.18 -25.73 29.84
CA LYS A 324 10.39 -26.57 29.83
C LYS A 324 11.08 -26.63 31.19
N GLU A 325 11.18 -25.49 31.89
CA GLU A 325 11.78 -25.43 33.23
C GLU A 325 10.91 -26.12 34.30
N ALA A 326 9.59 -26.03 34.18
CA ALA A 326 8.64 -26.72 35.06
C ALA A 326 8.81 -28.23 34.94
N MET A 327 8.82 -28.77 33.71
CA MET A 327 9.03 -30.20 33.46
C MET A 327 10.35 -30.71 34.09
N ILE A 328 11.46 -29.98 33.93
CA ILE A 328 12.76 -30.37 34.51
C ILE A 328 12.69 -30.36 36.05
N ARG A 329 12.01 -29.36 36.63
CA ARG A 329 11.87 -29.25 38.09
C ARG A 329 11.02 -30.37 38.67
N GLU A 330 9.88 -30.65 38.03
CA GLU A 330 8.96 -31.71 38.43
C GLU A 330 9.64 -33.09 38.34
N ASP A 331 10.41 -33.36 37.27
CA ASP A 331 11.22 -34.58 37.14
C ASP A 331 12.25 -34.71 38.28
N PHE A 332 12.95 -33.63 38.61
CA PHE A 332 13.92 -33.62 39.70
C PHE A 332 13.28 -33.86 41.07
N GLU A 333 12.13 -33.24 41.34
CA GLU A 333 11.38 -33.44 42.59
C GLU A 333 10.87 -34.88 42.71
N CYS A 334 10.28 -35.42 41.65
CA CYS A 334 9.81 -36.81 41.60
C CYS A 334 10.96 -37.80 41.86
N SER A 335 12.10 -37.62 41.19
CA SER A 335 13.28 -38.45 41.34
C SER A 335 13.85 -38.41 42.78
N ARG A 336 13.88 -37.22 43.39
CA ARG A 336 14.32 -37.05 44.79
C ARG A 336 13.40 -37.79 45.76
N ASP A 337 12.10 -37.64 45.60
CA ASP A 337 11.11 -38.22 46.52
C ASP A 337 11.13 -39.76 46.44
N ILE A 338 11.26 -40.33 45.23
CA ILE A 338 11.48 -41.77 45.02
C ILE A 338 12.79 -42.23 45.69
N SER A 339 13.88 -41.49 45.48
CA SER A 339 15.19 -41.83 46.05
C SER A 339 15.16 -41.80 47.59
N GLN A 340 14.50 -40.82 48.19
CA GLN A 340 14.35 -40.74 49.64
C GLN A 340 13.51 -41.90 50.19
N GLY A 341 12.45 -42.31 49.48
CA GLY A 341 11.68 -43.50 49.82
C GLY A 341 12.52 -44.77 49.80
N LEU A 342 13.38 -44.93 48.78
CA LEU A 342 14.31 -46.05 48.67
C LEU A 342 15.36 -46.07 49.80
N GLU A 343 15.92 -44.92 50.16
CA GLU A 343 16.88 -44.81 51.26
C GLU A 343 16.29 -45.28 52.60
N ILE A 344 15.03 -44.92 52.90
CA ILE A 344 14.33 -45.38 54.11
C ILE A 344 14.21 -46.91 54.12
N ILE A 345 13.89 -47.52 52.97
CA ILE A 345 13.80 -48.97 52.83
C ILE A 345 15.18 -49.61 53.07
N VAL A 346 16.23 -49.08 52.44
CA VAL A 346 17.61 -49.57 52.60
C VAL A 346 18.05 -49.51 54.06
N GLN A 347 17.81 -48.39 54.76
CA GLN A 347 18.14 -48.24 56.18
C GLN A 347 17.39 -49.25 57.05
N ARG A 348 16.11 -49.52 56.76
CA ARG A 348 15.32 -50.53 57.49
C ARG A 348 15.87 -51.94 57.30
N VAL A 349 16.36 -52.27 56.11
CA VAL A 349 17.01 -53.55 55.82
C VAL A 349 18.35 -53.67 56.54
N GLN A 350 19.15 -52.60 56.57
CA GLN A 350 20.45 -52.56 57.25
C GLN A 350 20.34 -52.59 58.79
N LEU A 351 19.27 -52.07 59.38
CA LEU A 351 19.00 -52.15 60.82
C LEU A 351 18.46 -53.52 61.27
N LYS A 352 17.99 -54.37 60.34
CA LYS A 352 17.59 -55.74 60.61
C LYS A 352 18.78 -56.67 60.41
N ASP A 353 19.55 -56.88 61.47
CA ASP A 353 20.42 -58.07 61.61
C ASP A 353 19.82 -59.08 62.61
N PRO A 354 20.14 -60.39 62.48
CA PRO A 354 19.16 -61.45 62.60
C PRO A 354 19.03 -61.98 64.03
N LYS A 355 18.00 -61.56 64.77
CA LYS A 355 17.38 -62.41 65.80
C LYS A 355 15.87 -62.21 65.90
N GLU A 356 15.20 -63.27 65.44
CA GLU A 356 13.98 -63.90 65.97
C GLU A 356 12.61 -63.20 65.91
N THR A 357 11.70 -64.00 65.33
CA THR A 357 10.27 -64.24 65.64
C THR A 357 9.20 -63.28 65.15
N GLU A 358 8.41 -63.83 64.21
CA GLU A 358 6.94 -63.84 64.11
C GLU A 358 6.16 -62.67 64.72
N GLU A 359 5.51 -61.89 63.85
CA GLU A 359 4.05 -61.72 63.84
C GLU A 359 3.68 -60.92 62.58
N GLU A 360 2.91 -61.54 61.68
CA GLU A 360 2.22 -60.85 60.59
C GLU A 360 1.26 -59.79 61.16
N LYS A 361 1.41 -58.54 60.71
CA LYS A 361 0.32 -57.55 60.74
C LYS A 361 0.17 -56.87 59.38
N PRO A 362 -1.06 -56.52 58.99
CA PRO A 362 -1.38 -56.22 57.60
C PRO A 362 -0.86 -54.85 57.18
N MET A 363 -0.50 -54.77 55.91
CA MET A 363 -0.15 -53.57 55.15
C MET A 363 -1.07 -52.38 55.46
N PRO A 364 -0.55 -51.17 55.72
CA PRO A 364 -1.36 -49.98 55.60
C PRO A 364 -1.59 -49.69 54.11
N ASP A 365 -2.87 -49.57 53.80
CA ASP A 365 -3.45 -49.19 52.52
C ASP A 365 -2.73 -47.96 51.94
N VAL A 366 -2.00 -48.16 50.84
CA VAL A 366 -1.44 -47.06 50.04
C VAL A 366 -2.61 -46.53 49.22
N CYS A 367 -3.08 -45.36 49.65
CA CYS A 367 -4.09 -44.51 49.02
C CYS A 367 -4.12 -44.72 47.50
N SER A 368 -5.08 -45.55 47.07
CA SER A 368 -5.47 -45.72 45.69
C SER A 368 -6.51 -44.65 45.36
N ASP A 369 -6.07 -43.39 45.30
CA ASP A 369 -6.84 -42.31 44.66
C ASP A 369 -6.07 -41.86 43.43
N SER A 370 -6.04 -42.74 42.43
CA SER A 370 -5.83 -42.34 41.06
C SER A 370 -7.00 -42.92 40.27
N LEU A 371 -7.50 -42.14 39.32
CA LEU A 371 -8.67 -42.37 38.46
C LEU A 371 -9.98 -41.76 39.00
N ASP A 372 -10.05 -40.42 38.96
CA ASP A 372 -11.25 -39.69 38.51
C ASP A 372 -10.89 -38.22 38.26
N SER A 373 -10.07 -37.94 37.23
CA SER A 373 -9.89 -36.56 36.72
C SER A 373 -9.48 -36.48 35.24
N GLU A 374 -9.70 -37.53 34.44
CA GLU A 374 -9.49 -37.42 32.98
C GLU A 374 -10.50 -36.47 32.31
N GLU A 375 -11.63 -36.17 32.96
CA GLU A 375 -12.59 -35.16 32.47
C GLU A 375 -12.19 -33.70 32.81
N GLU A 376 -11.37 -33.45 33.84
CA GLU A 376 -10.96 -32.09 34.21
C GLU A 376 -9.73 -31.61 33.41
N PHE A 377 -8.92 -32.55 32.92
CA PHE A 377 -7.76 -32.26 32.08
C PHE A 377 -8.15 -31.86 30.64
N LEU A 378 -9.28 -32.36 30.13
CA LEU A 378 -9.81 -31.95 28.82
C LEU A 378 -10.46 -30.56 28.87
N ASP A 379 -11.04 -30.15 30.01
CA ASP A 379 -11.61 -28.80 30.16
C ASP A 379 -10.53 -27.72 30.37
N ALA A 380 -9.40 -28.06 30.98
CA ALA A 380 -8.23 -27.16 31.07
C ALA A 380 -7.46 -27.05 29.74
N ALA A 381 -7.37 -28.13 28.96
CA ALA A 381 -6.72 -28.15 27.65
C ALA A 381 -7.58 -27.50 26.53
N LEU A 382 -8.90 -27.38 26.73
CA LEU A 382 -9.82 -26.72 25.80
C LEU A 382 -10.01 -25.21 26.03
N MET A 383 -9.37 -24.63 27.04
CA MET A 383 -9.17 -23.18 27.15
C MET A 383 -8.08 -22.70 26.19
N ILE A 384 -8.20 -23.07 24.92
CA ILE A 384 -7.59 -22.34 23.82
C ILE A 384 -8.21 -20.93 23.87
N PRO A 385 -7.44 -19.85 24.06
CA PRO A 385 -7.95 -18.53 23.74
C PRO A 385 -8.27 -18.58 22.25
N GLN A 386 -9.55 -18.64 21.88
CA GLN A 386 -9.93 -18.51 20.48
C GLN A 386 -9.33 -17.19 19.98
N PHE A 387 -8.33 -17.34 19.11
CA PHE A 387 -7.57 -16.26 18.48
C PHE A 387 -8.49 -15.23 17.82
#